data_AF-A0A4R4Q2E0-F1
#
_entry.id   AF-A0A4R4Q2E0-F1
#
_cell.length_a   1.000
_cell.length_b   1.000
_cell.length_c   1.000
_cell.angle_alpha   90.00
_cell.angle_beta   90.00
_cell.angle_gamma   90.00
#
_symmetry.space_group_name_H-M   'P 1'
#
loop_
_entity.id
_entity.type
_entity.pdbx_description
1 polymer ?
#
loop_
_entity_poly.entity_id
_entity_poly.type
_entity_poly.pdbx_seq_one_letter_code
_entity_poly.pdbx_strand_id
1 'polypeptide(L)'
;MSIGQEWQTSVDGAGGWVLRGSDGATMTIGLDETGPLPVLTCSASGPVPFEAAFGFGFEASAGLLRPRFIGRRSGDVVLANLAGALALAGRTISNWSGIEWPIVLGEELAGTHFAGPYAERVPFLQLHLTLDEGSMGLSTCAAAPVWALEFDADATIDLNDLDEGFSRPHARLPLPTGRVTSVRLVVDDSRRGLLRRDSIFAEALLGIGNSSVLLIAAEPDEDGIWRRYDESVTVVRNPHAADALPWDPPRPRADFGV
;
A
#
# COMPACT_ATOMS: atom_id res chain seq x y z
N MET A 1 -27.12 -12.70 -2.99
CA MET A 1 -26.35 -13.82 -3.55
C MET A 1 -26.56 -13.76 -5.06
N SER A 2 -25.73 -12.99 -5.78
CA SER A 2 -25.81 -12.85 -7.23
C SER A 2 -25.00 -13.98 -7.86
N ILE A 3 -25.69 -14.87 -8.57
CA ILE A 3 -25.09 -15.92 -9.38
C ILE A 3 -24.78 -15.28 -10.75
N GLY A 4 -23.50 -15.25 -11.15
CA GLY A 4 -23.13 -15.19 -12.57
C GLY A 4 -22.76 -13.82 -13.16
N GLN A 5 -21.98 -12.98 -12.47
CA GLN A 5 -21.27 -11.92 -13.19
C GLN A 5 -20.09 -12.54 -13.93
N GLU A 6 -20.20 -12.63 -15.25
CA GLU A 6 -19.12 -13.07 -16.12
C GLU A 6 -18.14 -11.91 -16.30
N TRP A 7 -16.88 -12.13 -15.89
CA TRP A 7 -15.80 -11.17 -16.02
C TRP A 7 -14.89 -11.60 -17.15
N GLN A 8 -14.57 -10.65 -18.04
CA GLN A 8 -13.71 -10.90 -19.19
C GLN A 8 -12.40 -10.12 -19.05
N THR A 9 -11.29 -10.80 -19.30
CA THR A 9 -9.94 -10.21 -19.31
C THR A 9 -9.46 -10.00 -20.74
N SER A 10 -8.74 -8.90 -20.97
CA SER A 10 -8.12 -8.57 -22.25
C SER A 10 -6.87 -7.73 -22.04
N VAL A 11 -5.94 -7.74 -23.00
CA VAL A 11 -4.82 -6.78 -23.06
C VAL A 11 -5.23 -5.63 -23.99
N ASP A 12 -5.01 -4.39 -23.58
CA ASP A 12 -5.24 -3.22 -24.41
C ASP A 12 -4.14 -3.03 -25.46
N GLY A 13 -4.38 -2.13 -26.42
CA GLY A 13 -3.42 -1.85 -27.50
C GLY A 13 -2.09 -1.24 -27.05
N ALA A 14 -1.97 -0.81 -25.79
CA ALA A 14 -0.77 -0.24 -25.18
C ALA A 14 -0.05 -1.24 -24.25
N GLY A 15 -0.54 -2.47 -24.11
CA GLY A 15 0.03 -3.51 -23.25
C GLY A 15 -0.49 -3.50 -21.80
N GLY A 16 -1.47 -2.65 -21.48
CA GLY A 16 -2.22 -2.69 -20.23
C GLY A 16 -3.21 -3.86 -20.19
N TRP A 17 -3.63 -4.25 -19.00
CA TRP A 17 -4.61 -5.30 -18.77
C TRP A 17 -5.94 -4.68 -18.40
N VAL A 18 -7.04 -5.23 -18.92
CA VAL A 18 -8.40 -4.77 -18.65
C VAL A 18 -9.27 -5.94 -18.22
N LEU A 19 -10.01 -5.74 -17.13
CA LEU A 19 -11.07 -6.60 -16.63
C LEU A 19 -12.41 -5.88 -16.83
N ARG A 20 -13.39 -6.55 -17.45
CA ARG A 20 -14.71 -5.97 -17.73
C ARG A 20 -15.83 -6.85 -17.18
N GLY A 21 -16.74 -6.24 -16.44
CA GLY A 21 -17.97 -6.86 -15.96
C GLY A 21 -19.12 -6.65 -16.94
N SER A 22 -20.12 -7.52 -16.90
CA SER A 22 -21.33 -7.43 -17.72
C SER A 22 -22.21 -6.20 -17.42
N ASP A 23 -22.02 -5.59 -16.24
CA ASP A 23 -22.64 -4.33 -15.79
C ASP A 23 -21.90 -3.08 -16.31
N GLY A 24 -20.81 -3.26 -17.05
CA GLY A 24 -19.97 -2.18 -17.56
C GLY A 24 -18.91 -1.69 -16.58
N ALA A 25 -18.79 -2.26 -15.38
CA ALA A 25 -17.67 -1.97 -14.48
C ALA A 25 -16.36 -2.44 -15.14
N THR A 26 -15.32 -1.61 -15.03
CA THR A 26 -14.01 -1.91 -15.58
C THR A 26 -12.92 -1.69 -14.57
N MET A 27 -11.93 -2.58 -14.56
CA MET A 27 -10.65 -2.39 -13.88
C MET A 27 -9.54 -2.44 -14.92
N THR A 28 -8.56 -1.55 -14.82
CA THR A 28 -7.45 -1.47 -15.77
C THR A 28 -6.15 -1.38 -15.00
N ILE A 29 -5.19 -2.24 -15.33
CA ILE A 29 -3.87 -2.30 -14.74
C ILE A 29 -2.82 -2.05 -15.83
N GLY A 30 -1.90 -1.12 -15.59
CA GLY A 30 -0.80 -0.82 -16.51
C GLY A 30 0.50 -0.59 -15.76
N LEU A 31 1.62 -0.63 -16.47
CA LEU A 31 2.93 -0.34 -15.92
C LEU A 31 3.49 0.92 -16.59
N ASP A 32 3.74 1.95 -15.79
CA ASP A 32 4.45 3.15 -16.24
C ASP A 32 5.94 3.00 -15.90
N GLU A 33 6.79 3.09 -16.92
CA GLU A 33 8.24 2.96 -16.82
C GLU A 33 8.98 4.24 -17.21
N THR A 34 8.25 5.36 -17.34
CA THR A 34 8.83 6.65 -17.75
C THR A 34 9.66 7.32 -16.65
N GLY A 35 9.38 6.98 -15.38
CA GLY A 35 10.07 7.49 -14.20
C GLY A 35 11.32 6.71 -13.78
N PRO A 36 12.01 7.15 -12.71
CA PRO A 36 13.20 6.47 -12.19
C PRO A 36 12.91 5.12 -11.54
N LEU A 37 11.66 4.89 -11.15
CA LEU A 37 11.14 3.61 -10.66
C LEU A 37 9.85 3.29 -11.42
N PRO A 38 9.62 2.02 -11.82
CA PRO A 38 8.35 1.61 -12.40
C PRO A 38 7.17 1.83 -11.45
N VAL A 39 6.03 2.25 -11.99
CA VAL A 39 4.78 2.44 -11.24
C VAL A 39 3.71 1.55 -11.84
N LEU A 40 3.25 0.57 -11.07
CA LEU A 40 2.08 -0.21 -11.42
C LEU A 40 0.83 0.63 -11.10
N THR A 41 0.02 0.91 -12.11
CA THR A 41 -1.18 1.73 -12.01
C THR A 41 -2.40 0.85 -12.12
N CYS A 42 -3.40 1.11 -11.29
CA CYS A 42 -4.70 0.49 -11.36
C CYS A 42 -5.79 1.54 -11.24
N SER A 43 -6.82 1.42 -12.06
CA SER A 43 -8.03 2.24 -11.98
C SER A 43 -9.27 1.37 -12.07
N ALA A 44 -10.33 1.76 -11.37
CA ALA A 44 -11.62 1.09 -11.44
C ALA A 44 -12.75 2.12 -11.63
N SER A 45 -13.65 1.86 -12.58
CA SER A 45 -14.80 2.72 -12.89
C SER A 45 -16.04 2.40 -12.05
N GLY A 46 -16.05 1.25 -11.38
CA GLY A 46 -17.18 0.75 -10.60
C GLY A 46 -16.74 -0.27 -9.54
N PRO A 47 -17.70 -0.86 -8.81
CA PRO A 47 -17.42 -1.94 -7.87
C PRO A 47 -16.89 -3.18 -8.62
N VAL A 48 -15.84 -3.79 -8.08
CA VAL A 48 -15.28 -5.05 -8.57
C VAL A 48 -15.18 -5.99 -7.37
N PRO A 49 -15.75 -7.21 -7.43
CA PRO A 49 -15.63 -8.19 -6.37
C PRO A 49 -14.17 -8.49 -6.05
N PHE A 50 -13.85 -8.68 -4.77
CA PHE A 50 -12.47 -8.87 -4.31
C PHE A 50 -11.76 -10.02 -5.03
N GLU A 51 -12.39 -11.19 -5.11
CA GLU A 51 -11.78 -12.39 -5.72
C GLU A 51 -11.43 -12.15 -7.19
N ALA A 52 -12.33 -11.49 -7.94
CA ALA A 52 -12.10 -11.15 -9.34
C ALA A 52 -10.96 -10.12 -9.48
N ALA A 53 -10.96 -9.07 -8.64
CA ALA A 53 -9.92 -8.05 -8.64
C ALA A 53 -8.55 -8.61 -8.24
N PHE A 54 -8.50 -9.50 -7.24
CA PHE A 54 -7.30 -10.17 -6.78
C PHE A 54 -6.73 -11.11 -7.84
N GLY A 55 -7.56 -12.01 -8.39
CA GLY A 55 -7.11 -12.95 -9.44
C GLY A 55 -6.59 -12.22 -10.68
N PHE A 56 -7.34 -11.23 -11.15
CA PHE A 56 -6.92 -10.37 -12.25
C PHE A 56 -5.65 -9.56 -11.92
N GLY A 57 -5.56 -9.00 -10.72
CA GLY A 57 -4.40 -8.26 -10.24
C GLY A 57 -3.15 -9.12 -10.18
N PHE A 58 -3.27 -10.37 -9.77
CA PHE A 58 -2.17 -11.33 -9.75
C PHE A 58 -1.68 -11.65 -11.17
N GLU A 59 -2.59 -11.99 -12.07
CA GLU A 59 -2.26 -12.31 -13.47
C GLU A 59 -1.64 -11.12 -14.20
N ALA A 60 -2.22 -9.93 -14.07
CA ALA A 60 -1.71 -8.71 -14.69
C ALA A 60 -0.34 -8.33 -14.14
N SER A 61 -0.16 -8.37 -12.81
CA SER A 61 1.14 -8.12 -12.18
C SER A 61 2.18 -9.15 -12.63
N ALA A 62 1.81 -10.42 -12.72
CA ALA A 62 2.68 -11.48 -13.21
C ALA A 62 3.07 -11.24 -14.67
N GLY A 63 2.14 -10.84 -15.53
CA GLY A 63 2.40 -10.55 -16.94
C GLY A 63 3.30 -9.33 -17.14
N LEU A 64 3.06 -8.25 -16.40
CA LEU A 64 3.78 -6.97 -16.52
C LEU A 64 5.15 -6.99 -15.85
N LEU A 65 5.30 -7.72 -14.73
CA LEU A 65 6.51 -7.69 -13.91
C LEU A 65 7.34 -8.97 -13.98
N ARG A 66 6.88 -10.02 -14.68
CA ARG A 66 7.63 -11.30 -14.78
C ARG A 66 9.12 -11.10 -15.04
N PRO A 67 9.55 -10.30 -16.04
CA PRO A 67 10.97 -10.16 -16.35
C PRO A 67 11.83 -9.69 -15.18
N ARG A 68 11.25 -8.95 -14.21
CA ARG A 68 11.94 -8.38 -13.04
C ARG A 68 12.09 -9.36 -11.89
N PHE A 69 11.20 -10.36 -11.83
CA PHE A 69 11.12 -11.32 -10.72
C PHE A 69 11.48 -12.76 -11.12
N ILE A 70 11.83 -13.01 -12.40
CA ILE A 70 12.35 -14.31 -12.84
C ILE A 70 13.53 -14.74 -11.95
N GLY A 71 13.40 -15.91 -11.33
CA GLY A 71 14.45 -16.52 -10.50
C GLY A 71 14.52 -16.02 -9.05
N ARG A 72 13.65 -15.10 -8.62
CA ARG A 72 13.55 -14.71 -7.20
C ARG A 72 12.67 -15.72 -6.45
N ARG A 73 13.13 -16.19 -5.29
CA ARG A 73 12.40 -17.17 -4.45
C ARG A 73 11.07 -16.63 -3.91
N SER A 74 10.85 -15.32 -4.01
CA SER A 74 9.69 -14.61 -3.43
C SER A 74 8.72 -14.05 -4.45
N GLY A 75 8.85 -14.43 -5.73
CA GLY A 75 8.00 -13.91 -6.80
C GLY A 75 6.51 -14.03 -6.50
N ASP A 76 6.05 -15.20 -6.05
CA ASP A 76 4.61 -15.44 -5.82
C ASP A 76 4.06 -14.63 -4.64
N VAL A 77 4.81 -14.53 -3.54
CA VAL A 77 4.42 -13.73 -2.36
C VAL A 77 4.26 -12.26 -2.72
N VAL A 78 5.20 -11.75 -3.51
CA VAL A 78 5.19 -10.37 -4.00
C VAL A 78 4.00 -10.12 -4.90
N LEU A 79 3.74 -11.03 -5.85
CA LEU A 79 2.61 -10.91 -6.77
C LEU A 79 1.27 -10.99 -6.04
N ALA A 80 1.16 -11.85 -5.02
CA ALA A 80 -0.03 -11.92 -4.17
C ALA A 80 -0.25 -10.62 -3.39
N ASN A 81 0.82 -10.05 -2.84
CA ASN A 81 0.75 -8.80 -2.12
C ASN A 81 0.38 -7.60 -3.03
N LEU A 82 0.98 -7.53 -4.23
CA LEU A 82 0.60 -6.55 -5.25
C LEU A 82 -0.88 -6.73 -5.65
N ALA A 83 -1.32 -7.97 -5.86
CA ALA A 83 -2.72 -8.27 -6.16
C ALA A 83 -3.67 -7.80 -5.04
N GLY A 84 -3.31 -8.02 -3.78
CA GLY A 84 -4.05 -7.52 -2.61
C GLY A 84 -4.20 -5.99 -2.64
N ALA A 85 -3.09 -5.28 -2.88
CA ALA A 85 -3.10 -3.83 -3.00
C ALA A 85 -3.97 -3.33 -4.18
N LEU A 86 -3.83 -3.95 -5.35
CA LEU A 86 -4.61 -3.58 -6.54
C LEU A 86 -6.10 -3.89 -6.35
N ALA A 87 -6.44 -4.96 -5.62
CA ALA A 87 -7.82 -5.34 -5.32
C ALA A 87 -8.56 -4.34 -4.44
N LEU A 88 -7.89 -3.33 -3.88
CA LEU A 88 -8.54 -2.17 -3.29
C LEU A 88 -9.26 -1.30 -4.34
N ALA A 89 -8.79 -1.27 -5.59
CA ALA A 89 -9.42 -0.47 -6.63
C ALA A 89 -10.87 -0.94 -6.85
N GLY A 90 -11.82 -0.01 -6.79
CA GLY A 90 -13.25 -0.28 -6.90
C GLY A 90 -13.93 -0.56 -5.56
N ARG A 91 -13.18 -0.78 -4.47
CA ARG A 91 -13.72 -1.01 -3.11
C ARG A 91 -14.06 0.30 -2.42
N THR A 92 -14.99 0.25 -1.47
CA THR A 92 -15.37 1.41 -0.65
C THR A 92 -14.78 1.30 0.74
N ILE A 93 -13.95 2.26 1.13
CA ILE A 93 -13.41 2.37 2.50
C ILE A 93 -14.39 3.17 3.35
N SER A 94 -14.88 2.56 4.42
CA SER A 94 -15.82 3.19 5.36
C SER A 94 -15.14 3.69 6.64
N ASN A 95 -14.02 3.07 7.04
CA ASN A 95 -13.25 3.45 8.21
C ASN A 95 -11.77 3.11 8.04
N TRP A 96 -10.94 3.88 8.73
CA TRP A 96 -9.54 3.62 8.97
C TRP A 96 -9.30 3.51 10.47
N SER A 97 -8.67 2.44 10.91
CA SER A 97 -8.15 2.27 12.26
C SER A 97 -6.68 1.86 12.19
N GLY A 98 -6.00 1.83 13.33
CA GLY A 98 -4.61 1.41 13.36
C GLY A 98 -3.94 1.63 14.70
N ILE A 99 -2.69 1.22 14.76
CA ILE A 99 -1.81 1.33 15.93
C ILE A 99 -0.69 2.27 15.54
N GLU A 100 -0.74 3.49 16.06
CA GLU A 100 0.29 4.48 15.78
C GLU A 100 1.58 4.10 16.51
N TRP A 101 2.68 4.18 15.76
CA TRP A 101 4.03 4.04 16.28
C TRP A 101 4.57 5.42 16.67
N PRO A 102 5.39 5.54 17.72
CA PRO A 102 5.94 6.84 18.09
C PRO A 102 6.94 7.34 17.04
N ILE A 103 7.02 8.67 16.89
CA ILE A 103 8.04 9.34 16.07
C ILE A 103 9.39 9.33 16.78
N VAL A 104 9.38 9.39 18.12
CA VAL A 104 10.57 9.25 18.95
C VAL A 104 10.24 8.25 20.04
N LEU A 105 10.98 7.14 20.06
CA LEU A 105 10.88 6.14 21.11
C LEU A 105 11.80 6.54 22.27
N GLY A 106 11.22 6.85 23.43
CA GLY A 106 11.99 7.11 24.64
C GLY A 106 12.33 5.80 25.36
N GLU A 107 13.39 5.80 26.17
CA GLU A 107 13.69 4.68 27.10
C GLU A 107 12.53 4.41 28.07
N GLU A 108 11.72 5.42 28.35
CA GLU A 108 10.48 5.35 29.13
C GLU A 108 9.31 6.01 28.39
N LEU A 109 8.08 5.72 28.83
CA LEU A 109 6.85 6.30 28.27
C LEU A 109 6.88 7.83 28.23
N ALA A 110 7.50 8.47 29.23
CA ALA A 110 7.59 9.93 29.32
C ALA A 110 8.45 10.58 28.22
N GLY A 111 9.38 9.83 27.63
CA GLY A 111 10.22 10.28 26.51
C GLY A 111 9.65 9.91 25.14
N THR A 112 8.50 9.23 25.11
CA THR A 112 7.87 8.77 23.87
C THR A 112 7.01 9.87 23.26
N HIS A 113 7.27 10.21 21.99
CA HIS A 113 6.56 11.28 21.29
C HIS A 113 5.81 10.76 20.07
N PHE A 114 4.51 11.03 20.04
CA PHE A 114 3.62 10.68 18.94
C PHE A 114 3.43 11.85 17.96
N ALA A 115 2.86 11.55 16.80
CA ALA A 115 2.50 12.59 15.85
C ALA A 115 1.44 13.54 16.43
N GLY A 116 1.61 14.83 16.13
CA GLY A 116 0.60 15.84 16.44
C GLY A 116 -0.67 15.65 15.60
N PRO A 117 -1.82 16.21 16.01
CA PRO A 117 -3.11 16.02 15.33
C PRO A 117 -3.14 16.54 13.88
N TYR A 118 -2.23 17.46 13.54
CA TYR A 118 -2.06 18.05 12.22
C TYR A 118 -0.78 17.60 11.51
N ALA A 119 -0.11 16.56 12.02
CA ALA A 119 1.06 16.02 11.36
C ALA A 119 0.67 15.56 9.95
N GLU A 120 1.44 16.01 8.96
CA GLU A 120 1.25 15.60 7.55
C GLU A 120 1.62 14.14 7.33
N ARG A 121 2.38 13.57 8.28
CA ARG A 121 2.87 12.19 8.29
C ARG A 121 2.70 11.55 9.66
N VAL A 122 2.25 10.31 9.69
CA VAL A 122 2.06 9.55 10.94
C VAL A 122 2.49 8.10 10.69
N PRO A 123 3.49 7.56 11.41
CA PRO A 123 3.88 6.16 11.32
C PRO A 123 2.89 5.28 12.09
N PHE A 124 2.53 4.15 11.51
CA PHE A 124 1.70 3.13 12.14
C PHE A 124 2.41 1.79 12.05
N LEU A 125 2.39 1.02 13.12
CA LEU A 125 2.82 -0.38 13.10
C LEU A 125 1.88 -1.20 12.20
N GLN A 126 0.58 -0.92 12.32
CA GLN A 126 -0.46 -1.55 11.53
C GLN A 126 -1.62 -0.57 11.30
N LEU A 127 -2.17 -0.58 10.09
CA LEU A 127 -3.44 0.04 9.75
C LEU A 127 -4.47 -1.03 9.42
N HIS A 128 -5.73 -0.67 9.55
CA HIS A 128 -6.84 -1.52 9.18
C HIS A 128 -7.91 -0.70 8.46
N LEU A 129 -8.37 -1.22 7.34
CA LEU A 129 -9.42 -0.63 6.51
C LEU A 129 -10.67 -1.47 6.69
N THR A 130 -11.77 -0.82 7.05
CA THR A 130 -13.10 -1.43 6.93
C THR A 130 -13.64 -1.16 5.53
N LEU A 131 -13.88 -2.24 4.77
CA LEU A 131 -14.34 -2.17 3.39
C LEU A 131 -15.84 -2.47 3.29
N ASP A 132 -16.43 -2.25 2.12
CA ASP A 132 -17.81 -2.66 1.80
C ASP A 132 -18.04 -4.17 1.91
N GLU A 133 -17.00 -4.98 1.72
CA GLU A 133 -17.00 -6.43 1.89
C GLU A 133 -15.72 -6.85 2.62
N GLY A 134 -15.81 -7.07 3.94
CA GLY A 134 -14.68 -7.46 4.77
C GLY A 134 -13.77 -6.32 5.18
N SER A 135 -12.49 -6.63 5.36
CA SER A 135 -11.48 -5.68 5.81
C SER A 135 -10.13 -5.96 5.19
N MET A 136 -9.18 -5.06 5.39
CA MET A 136 -7.79 -5.27 4.98
C MET A 136 -6.86 -4.66 6.02
N GLY A 137 -5.90 -5.44 6.49
CA GLY A 137 -4.77 -4.94 7.26
C GLY A 137 -3.68 -4.43 6.34
N LEU A 138 -3.02 -3.34 6.75
CA LEU A 138 -1.78 -2.87 6.16
C LEU A 138 -0.69 -2.84 7.21
N SER A 139 0.45 -3.40 6.86
CA SER A 139 1.64 -3.44 7.71
C SER A 139 2.86 -3.39 6.80
N THR A 140 4.02 -3.73 7.35
CA THR A 140 5.19 -4.06 6.55
C THR A 140 5.50 -5.54 6.70
N CYS A 141 5.71 -6.23 5.58
CA CYS A 141 6.11 -7.62 5.60
C CYS A 141 7.61 -7.71 5.93
N ALA A 142 7.95 -8.34 7.05
CA ALA A 142 9.34 -8.62 7.44
C ALA A 142 9.80 -10.04 7.04
N ALA A 143 8.96 -10.79 6.30
CA ALA A 143 9.24 -12.17 5.93
C ALA A 143 10.47 -12.25 4.99
N ALA A 144 11.55 -12.87 5.46
CA ALA A 144 12.73 -13.06 4.64
C ALA A 144 12.38 -13.84 3.36
N PRO A 145 12.80 -13.38 2.17
CA PRO A 145 13.77 -12.33 1.88
C PRO A 145 13.18 -10.97 1.43
N VAL A 146 11.91 -10.64 1.69
CA VAL A 146 11.25 -9.42 1.19
C VAL A 146 11.07 -8.40 2.31
N TRP A 147 11.14 -7.12 1.96
CA TRP A 147 10.62 -6.04 2.79
C TRP A 147 9.76 -5.11 1.93
N ALA A 148 8.50 -4.94 2.31
CA ALA A 148 7.51 -4.19 1.53
C ALA A 148 6.34 -3.75 2.42
N LEU A 149 5.56 -2.79 1.95
CA LEU A 149 4.19 -2.65 2.44
C LEU A 149 3.43 -3.94 2.17
N GLU A 150 2.63 -4.40 3.13
CA GLU A 150 1.84 -5.62 3.07
C GLU A 150 0.35 -5.29 3.08
N PHE A 151 -0.43 -5.98 2.24
CA PHE A 151 -1.88 -5.85 2.10
C PHE A 151 -2.50 -7.20 2.35
N ASP A 152 -2.95 -7.42 3.58
CA ASP A 152 -3.48 -8.70 4.03
C ASP A 152 -4.99 -8.60 4.26
N ALA A 153 -5.75 -9.35 3.48
CA ALA A 153 -7.22 -9.39 3.58
C ALA A 153 -7.69 -10.19 4.81
N ASP A 154 -6.85 -11.08 5.33
CA ASP A 154 -7.15 -11.93 6.49
C ASP A 154 -6.65 -11.32 7.81
N ALA A 155 -5.87 -10.23 7.74
CA ALA A 155 -5.37 -9.54 8.90
C ALA A 155 -6.50 -9.00 9.77
N THR A 156 -6.51 -9.46 11.02
CA THR A 156 -7.33 -8.90 12.09
C THR A 156 -6.46 -8.02 12.98
N ILE A 157 -7.05 -6.96 13.50
CA ILE A 157 -6.41 -6.10 14.48
C ILE A 157 -7.22 -6.18 15.76
N ASP A 158 -6.60 -6.68 16.84
CA ASP A 158 -7.18 -6.54 18.17
C ASP A 158 -6.55 -5.32 18.84
N LEU A 159 -7.27 -4.20 18.81
CA LEU A 159 -6.83 -2.97 19.45
C LEU A 159 -6.78 -3.08 20.98
N ASN A 160 -7.33 -4.15 21.57
CA ASN A 160 -7.35 -4.36 23.03
C ASN A 160 -6.16 -5.21 23.53
N ASP A 161 -5.47 -5.93 22.64
CA ASP A 161 -4.35 -6.82 23.00
C ASP A 161 -2.99 -6.09 23.10
N LEU A 162 -2.99 -4.76 23.00
CA LEU A 162 -1.79 -3.94 22.91
C LEU A 162 -1.59 -3.16 24.21
N ASP A 163 -1.19 -3.88 25.25
CA ASP A 163 -0.78 -3.33 26.54
C ASP A 163 0.74 -3.03 26.58
N GLU A 164 1.38 -2.93 25.41
CA GLU A 164 2.78 -2.51 25.26
C GLU A 164 2.80 -0.99 25.13
N GLY A 165 2.90 -0.31 26.28
CA GLY A 165 2.64 1.13 26.47
C GLY A 165 3.33 2.14 25.54
N PHE A 166 4.12 1.73 24.56
CA PHE A 166 4.77 2.59 23.58
C PHE A 166 3.96 2.82 22.28
N SER A 167 2.80 2.19 22.12
CA SER A 167 1.93 2.36 20.95
C SER A 167 0.60 3.05 21.28
N ARG A 168 -0.04 3.69 20.29
CA ARG A 168 -1.31 4.40 20.46
C ARG A 168 -2.40 3.83 19.53
N PRO A 169 -3.40 3.09 20.05
CA PRO A 169 -4.47 2.58 19.22
C PRO A 169 -5.44 3.70 18.81
N HIS A 170 -5.90 3.63 17.57
CA HIS A 170 -6.91 4.53 17.00
C HIS A 170 -8.02 3.72 16.38
N ALA A 171 -9.22 3.79 16.97
CA ALA A 171 -10.41 3.17 16.39
C ALA A 171 -10.91 3.90 15.13
N ARG A 172 -10.55 5.18 14.97
CA ARG A 172 -10.93 6.00 13.82
C ARG A 172 -9.86 7.05 13.51
N LEU A 173 -9.32 6.99 12.30
CA LEU A 173 -8.35 7.94 11.78
C LEU A 173 -9.03 8.95 10.84
N PRO A 174 -8.62 10.24 10.85
CA PRO A 174 -9.15 11.27 9.96
C PRO A 174 -8.52 11.18 8.57
N LEU A 175 -8.68 10.03 7.91
CA LEU A 175 -8.18 9.75 6.56
C LEU A 175 -9.35 9.68 5.55
N PRO A 176 -9.09 9.87 4.25
CA PRO A 176 -10.14 9.86 3.24
C PRO A 176 -10.92 8.53 3.21
N THR A 177 -12.25 8.62 3.25
CA THR A 177 -13.18 7.49 3.09
C THR A 177 -13.94 7.61 1.78
N GLY A 178 -14.41 6.48 1.23
CA GLY A 178 -15.15 6.43 -0.03
C GLY A 178 -14.59 5.37 -0.98
N ARG A 179 -15.04 5.41 -2.24
CA ARG A 179 -14.56 4.47 -3.26
C ARG A 179 -13.11 4.76 -3.63
N VAL A 180 -12.27 3.74 -3.60
CA VAL A 180 -10.92 3.77 -4.17
C VAL A 180 -11.07 3.72 -5.68
N THR A 181 -10.75 4.82 -6.36
CA THR A 181 -10.86 4.95 -7.82
C THR A 181 -9.55 4.59 -8.52
N SER A 182 -8.42 4.72 -7.80
CA SER A 182 -7.12 4.35 -8.32
C SER A 182 -6.18 3.86 -7.24
N VAL A 183 -5.29 2.94 -7.60
CA VAL A 183 -4.18 2.49 -6.78
C VAL A 183 -2.93 2.63 -7.64
N ARG A 184 -1.88 3.27 -7.11
CA ARG A 184 -0.58 3.35 -7.79
C ARG A 184 0.50 2.82 -6.88
N LEU A 185 1.29 1.89 -7.40
CA LEU A 185 2.25 1.13 -6.64
C LEU A 185 3.66 1.34 -7.21
N VAL A 186 4.57 1.92 -6.43
CA VAL A 186 5.99 2.05 -6.80
C VAL A 186 6.68 0.71 -6.66
N VAL A 187 7.09 0.15 -7.78
CA VAL A 187 7.87 -1.09 -7.83
C VAL A 187 9.34 -0.73 -7.79
N ASP A 188 9.98 -0.99 -6.66
CA ASP A 188 11.42 -0.78 -6.49
C ASP A 188 12.08 -2.15 -6.46
N ASP A 189 12.56 -2.63 -7.59
CA ASP A 189 13.18 -3.95 -7.72
C ASP A 189 14.67 -3.96 -7.31
N SER A 190 15.16 -2.84 -6.79
CA SER A 190 16.55 -2.69 -6.37
C SER A 190 16.79 -3.41 -5.04
N ARG A 191 17.92 -4.13 -4.94
CA ARG A 191 18.36 -4.72 -3.67
C ARG A 191 18.94 -3.63 -2.77
N ARG A 192 18.07 -2.83 -2.15
CA ARG A 192 18.45 -1.73 -1.25
C ARG A 192 17.96 -2.01 0.19
N GLY A 193 18.47 -1.25 1.16
CA GLY A 193 18.18 -1.43 2.59
C GLY A 193 19.28 -2.16 3.37
N LEU A 194 19.24 -2.01 4.70
CA LEU A 194 20.24 -2.52 5.67
C LEU A 194 20.52 -4.02 5.51
N LEU A 195 19.53 -4.80 5.04
CA LEU A 195 19.61 -6.25 4.96
C LEU A 195 19.82 -6.80 3.53
N ARG A 196 20.00 -5.95 2.50
CA ARG A 196 20.14 -6.35 1.07
C ARG A 196 19.07 -7.36 0.62
N ARG A 197 17.85 -7.18 1.14
CA ARG A 197 16.68 -7.99 0.84
C ARG A 197 16.10 -7.58 -0.51
N ASP A 198 15.25 -8.42 -1.07
CA ASP A 198 14.46 -8.05 -2.24
C ASP A 198 13.40 -7.04 -1.76
N SER A 199 13.75 -5.76 -1.76
CA SER A 199 12.78 -4.66 -1.72
C SER A 199 12.01 -4.69 -3.03
N ILE A 200 10.69 -4.57 -2.96
CA ILE A 200 9.85 -4.68 -4.18
C ILE A 200 8.74 -3.63 -4.20
N PHE A 201 8.21 -3.22 -3.04
CA PHE A 201 7.09 -2.29 -2.98
C PHE A 201 7.11 -1.45 -1.71
N ALA A 202 7.50 -0.17 -1.80
CA ALA A 202 7.57 0.70 -0.62
C ALA A 202 6.49 1.78 -0.56
N GLU A 203 5.77 2.06 -1.65
CA GLU A 203 4.89 3.24 -1.70
C GLU A 203 3.60 3.00 -2.47
N ALA A 204 2.46 3.19 -1.79
CA ALA A 204 1.12 3.11 -2.38
C ALA A 204 0.45 4.47 -2.38
N LEU A 205 0.04 4.98 -3.54
CA LEU A 205 -0.88 6.10 -3.62
C LEU A 205 -2.30 5.57 -3.88
N LEU A 206 -3.20 5.81 -2.93
CA LEU A 206 -4.61 5.48 -3.06
C LEU A 206 -5.38 6.74 -3.42
N GLY A 207 -6.09 6.73 -4.55
CA GLY A 207 -7.06 7.75 -4.94
C GLY A 207 -8.44 7.34 -4.43
N ILE A 208 -9.04 8.18 -3.59
CA ILE A 208 -10.30 7.90 -2.87
C ILE A 208 -11.24 9.09 -3.11
N GLY A 209 -12.22 8.90 -4.00
CA GLY A 209 -13.07 10.01 -4.47
C GLY A 209 -12.23 11.14 -5.07
N ASN A 210 -12.30 12.33 -4.46
CA ASN A 210 -11.54 13.53 -4.87
C ASN A 210 -10.29 13.76 -3.99
N SER A 211 -9.88 12.77 -3.20
CA SER A 211 -8.74 12.86 -2.28
C SER A 211 -7.76 11.73 -2.55
N SER A 212 -6.56 11.84 -1.99
CA SER A 212 -5.57 10.78 -2.04
C SER A 212 -4.89 10.61 -0.70
N VAL A 213 -4.30 9.44 -0.49
CA VAL A 213 -3.43 9.15 0.64
C VAL A 213 -2.23 8.37 0.14
N LEU A 214 -1.03 8.80 0.52
CA LEU A 214 0.21 8.10 0.24
C LEU A 214 0.58 7.25 1.46
N LEU A 215 0.86 5.98 1.23
CA LEU A 215 1.34 5.04 2.21
C LEU A 215 2.79 4.73 1.88
N ILE A 216 3.68 4.75 2.87
CA ILE A 216 5.11 4.48 2.68
C ILE A 216 5.56 3.49 3.75
N ALA A 217 6.25 2.41 3.37
CA ALA A 217 7.01 1.59 4.34
C ALA A 217 8.25 2.38 4.75
N ALA A 218 8.16 3.15 5.84
CA ALA A 218 9.21 4.03 6.31
C ALA A 218 8.94 4.54 7.72
N GLU A 219 10.02 4.86 8.42
CA GLU A 219 10.01 5.59 9.70
C GLU A 219 11.25 6.47 9.84
N PRO A 220 11.22 7.50 10.72
CA PRO A 220 12.42 8.22 11.11
C PRO A 220 13.24 7.42 12.13
N ASP A 221 14.56 7.47 12.02
CA ASP A 221 15.47 7.05 13.09
C ASP A 221 15.53 8.08 14.23
N GLU A 222 16.34 7.80 15.25
CA GLU A 222 16.51 8.64 16.45
C GLU A 222 16.98 10.07 16.13
N ASP A 223 17.70 10.27 15.02
CA ASP A 223 18.17 11.57 14.54
C ASP A 223 17.12 12.28 13.66
N GLY A 224 15.95 11.65 13.46
CA GLY A 224 14.88 12.14 12.61
C GLY A 224 15.13 11.92 11.11
N ILE A 225 16.13 11.10 10.74
CA ILE A 225 16.45 10.76 9.36
C ILE A 225 15.53 9.64 8.89
N TRP A 226 14.88 9.84 7.74
CA TRP A 226 13.88 8.92 7.23
C TRP A 226 14.51 7.78 6.44
N ARG A 227 14.08 6.56 6.73
CA ARG A 227 14.52 5.34 6.04
C ARG A 227 13.34 4.62 5.42
N ARG A 228 13.50 4.14 4.19
CA ARG A 228 12.52 3.26 3.53
C ARG A 228 12.76 1.81 3.96
N TYR A 229 11.71 1.01 3.88
CA TYR A 229 11.69 -0.41 4.23
C TYR A 229 11.98 -0.64 5.72
N ASP A 230 11.23 0.06 6.55
CA ASP A 230 11.24 -0.12 8.00
C ASP A 230 9.96 -0.81 8.49
N GLU A 231 9.82 -0.97 9.81
CA GLU A 231 8.73 -1.72 10.45
C GLU A 231 7.37 -0.99 10.48
N SER A 232 7.37 0.29 10.08
CA SER A 232 6.17 1.12 10.06
C SER A 232 5.61 1.36 8.65
N VAL A 233 4.27 1.36 8.55
CA VAL A 233 3.53 2.01 7.47
C VAL A 233 3.25 3.47 7.84
N THR A 234 3.97 4.40 7.21
CA THR A 234 3.72 5.83 7.35
C THR A 234 2.63 6.30 6.40
N VAL A 235 1.59 6.90 6.99
CA VAL A 235 0.54 7.60 6.27
C VAL A 235 0.96 9.04 6.01
N VAL A 236 0.98 9.46 4.74
CA VAL A 236 1.27 10.81 4.30
C VAL A 236 0.03 11.40 3.61
N ARG A 237 -0.54 12.46 4.19
CA ARG A 237 -1.79 13.07 3.68
C ARG A 237 -1.57 13.92 2.44
N ASN A 238 -0.40 14.56 2.34
CA ASN A 238 0.02 15.34 1.18
C ASN A 238 1.28 14.68 0.60
N PRO A 239 1.21 14.03 -0.59
CA PRO A 239 2.37 13.35 -1.17
C PRO A 239 3.65 14.20 -1.25
N HIS A 240 3.52 15.52 -1.47
CA HIS A 240 4.67 16.43 -1.50
C HIS A 240 5.38 16.56 -0.15
N ALA A 241 4.70 16.31 0.96
CA ALA A 241 5.31 16.32 2.29
C ALA A 241 6.35 15.20 2.44
N ALA A 242 6.20 14.10 1.71
CA ALA A 242 7.20 13.03 1.69
C ALA A 242 8.50 13.46 0.98
N ASP A 243 8.44 14.40 0.03
CA ASP A 243 9.62 14.86 -0.71
C ASP A 243 10.52 15.79 0.11
N ALA A 244 9.97 16.40 1.16
CA ALA A 244 10.68 17.32 2.05
C ALA A 244 11.41 16.62 3.21
N LEU A 245 11.26 15.29 3.34
CA LEU A 245 11.85 14.55 4.45
C LEU A 245 13.37 14.36 4.26
N PRO A 246 14.14 14.37 5.35
CA PRO A 246 15.57 14.12 5.30
C PRO A 246 15.83 12.62 5.11
N TRP A 247 15.71 12.15 3.87
CA TRP A 247 15.93 10.74 3.52
C TRP A 247 17.41 10.38 3.48
N ASP A 248 17.77 9.26 4.10
CA ASP A 248 19.06 8.60 3.88
C ASP A 248 18.89 7.08 3.65
N PRO A 249 19.23 6.56 2.46
CA PRO A 249 19.66 7.28 1.26
C PRO A 249 18.53 8.14 0.66
N PRO A 250 18.84 9.09 -0.25
CA PRO A 250 17.82 9.92 -0.91
C PRO A 250 16.70 9.07 -1.53
N ARG A 251 15.45 9.41 -1.21
CA ARG A 251 14.27 8.74 -1.77
C ARG A 251 14.19 8.97 -3.28
N PRO A 252 14.14 7.91 -4.11
CA PRO A 252 13.82 8.05 -5.53
C PRO A 252 12.41 8.63 -5.66
N ARG A 253 12.25 9.72 -6.40
CA ARG A 253 10.93 10.29 -6.62
C ARG A 253 10.13 9.40 -7.56
N ALA A 254 9.08 8.78 -7.05
CA ALA A 254 8.04 8.24 -7.90
C ALA A 254 7.20 9.39 -8.45
N ASP A 255 7.13 9.51 -9.76
CA ASP A 255 6.20 10.44 -10.39
C ASP A 255 4.80 9.81 -10.38
N PHE A 256 3.97 10.27 -9.46
CA PHE A 256 2.56 9.87 -9.42
C PHE A 256 1.68 10.77 -10.29
N GLY A 257 2.24 11.68 -11.09
CA GLY A 257 1.48 12.54 -12.01
C GLY A 257 0.33 13.30 -11.34
N VAL A 258 0.52 13.68 -10.07
CA VAL A 258 -0.42 14.48 -9.23
C VAL A 258 0.18 15.82 -8.90
#